data_AF-A0A737NUU3-F1
#
_entry.id   AF-A0A737NUU3-F1
#
_cell.length_a   1.000
_cell.length_b   1.000
_cell.length_c   1.000
_cell.angle_alpha   90.00
_cell.angle_beta   90.00
_cell.angle_gamma   90.00
#
_symmetry.space_group_name_H-M   'P 1'
#
loop_
_entity.id
_entity.type
_entity.pdbx_description
1 polymer ?
#
loop_
_entity_poly.entity_id
_entity_poly.type
_entity_poly.pdbx_seq_one_letter_code
_entity_poly.pdbx_strand_id
1 'polypeptide(L)'
;ARLVQEGNRLHYLADRAGITGTFNEEECHQLNAAFPHFIKQMELILLSGELNPRHAHRVTLYSNELTCEADTLGSHGYVYIAIYPTQR
;
A
#
# COMPACT_ATOMS: atom_id res chain seq x y z
N ALA A 1 -1.80 -5.69 -3.73
CA ALA A 1 -2.29 -4.95 -4.91
C ALA A 1 -1.13 -4.27 -5.63
N ARG A 2 -1.30 -3.88 -6.89
CA ARG A 2 -0.32 -3.09 -7.66
C ARG A 2 -0.93 -1.74 -8.06
N LEU A 3 -0.56 -0.69 -7.34
CA LEU A 3 -1.04 0.68 -7.54
C LEU A 3 -0.31 1.33 -8.72
N VAL A 4 -1.02 2.12 -9.52
CA VAL A 4 -0.42 2.94 -10.57
C VAL A 4 0.08 4.24 -9.95
N GLN A 5 1.33 4.60 -10.25
CA GLN A 5 1.93 5.84 -9.79
C GLN A 5 1.91 6.88 -10.91
N GLU A 6 1.29 8.04 -10.64
CA GLU A 6 1.35 9.23 -11.50
C GLU A 6 2.02 10.38 -10.72
N GLY A 7 3.31 10.61 -10.95
CA GLY A 7 4.08 11.53 -10.13
C GLY A 7 4.09 11.03 -8.67
N ASN A 8 3.52 11.81 -7.75
CA ASN A 8 3.40 11.39 -6.34
C ASN A 8 2.00 10.88 -5.99
N ARG A 9 1.10 10.74 -6.97
CA ARG A 9 -0.25 10.22 -6.77
C ARG A 9 -0.32 8.72 -7.01
N LEU A 10 -1.16 8.04 -6.24
CA LEU A 10 -1.38 6.61 -6.33
C LEU A 10 -2.83 6.28 -6.69
N HIS A 11 -2.99 5.48 -7.73
CA HIS A 11 -4.30 5.04 -8.21
C HIS A 11 -4.48 3.54 -7.95
N TYR A 12 -5.54 3.23 -7.20
CA TYR A 12 -5.98 1.86 -7.00
C TYR A 12 -6.75 1.35 -8.21
N LEU A 13 -6.42 0.12 -8.63
CA LEU A 13 -7.09 -0.58 -9.72
C LEU A 13 -7.50 -1.97 -9.22
N ALA A 14 -8.81 -2.24 -9.22
CA ALA A 14 -9.36 -3.47 -8.65
C ALA A 14 -8.94 -4.73 -9.43
N ASP A 15 -8.73 -4.62 -10.74
CA ASP A 15 -8.22 -5.69 -11.62
C ASP A 15 -6.74 -6.02 -11.36
N ARG A 16 -6.03 -5.17 -10.60
CA ARG A 16 -4.63 -5.37 -10.19
C ARG A 16 -4.50 -5.60 -8.69
N ALA A 17 -5.58 -6.00 -8.05
CA ALA A 17 -5.65 -6.33 -6.65
C ALA A 17 -6.21 -7.74 -6.48
N GLY A 18 -5.81 -8.37 -5.39
CA GLY A 18 -6.29 -9.68 -5.00
C GLY A 18 -6.16 -9.82 -3.49
N ILE A 19 -6.99 -10.67 -2.92
CA ILE A 19 -6.95 -11.06 -1.52
C ILE A 19 -6.47 -12.50 -1.47
N THR A 20 -5.43 -12.76 -0.67
CA THR A 20 -5.01 -14.12 -0.34
C THR A 20 -5.65 -14.50 0.98
N GLY A 21 -6.42 -15.59 1.00
CA GLY A 21 -7.21 -16.01 2.17
C GLY A 21 -8.56 -15.30 2.23
N THR A 22 -9.12 -15.19 3.45
CA THR A 22 -10.44 -14.59 3.69
C THR A 22 -10.36 -13.60 4.83
N PHE A 23 -10.91 -12.41 4.62
CA PHE A 23 -11.15 -11.43 5.67
C PHE A 23 -12.57 -11.66 6.22
N ASN A 24 -12.73 -11.64 7.54
CA ASN A 24 -14.05 -11.57 8.16
C ASN A 24 -14.64 -10.15 8.03
N GLU A 25 -15.89 -9.95 8.45
CA GLU A 25 -16.60 -8.67 8.28
C GLU A 25 -15.90 -7.51 9.01
N GLU A 26 -15.44 -7.75 10.24
CA GLU A 26 -14.71 -6.75 11.03
C GLU A 26 -13.37 -6.38 10.37
N GLU A 27 -12.60 -7.37 9.92
CA GLU A 27 -11.34 -7.13 9.23
C GLU A 27 -11.56 -6.39 7.88
N CYS A 28 -12.67 -6.66 7.19
CA CYS A 28 -13.07 -5.89 6.00
C CYS A 28 -13.35 -4.42 6.34
N HIS A 29 -14.07 -4.15 7.43
CA HIS A 29 -14.34 -2.78 7.87
C HIS A 29 -13.06 -2.04 8.23
N GLN A 30 -12.15 -2.70 8.96
CA GLN A 30 -10.85 -2.13 9.31
C GLN A 30 -9.99 -1.85 8.06
N LEU A 31 -9.96 -2.77 7.10
CA LEU A 31 -9.25 -2.59 5.83
C LEU A 31 -9.81 -1.40 5.05
N ASN A 32 -11.14 -1.30 4.94
CA ASN A 32 -11.80 -0.19 4.25
C ASN A 32 -11.52 1.17 4.90
N ALA A 33 -11.40 1.21 6.22
CA ALA A 33 -11.04 2.43 6.95
C ALA A 33 -9.55 2.80 6.80
N ALA A 34 -8.65 1.81 6.83
CA ALA A 34 -7.21 2.02 6.80
C ALA A 34 -6.66 2.26 5.38
N PHE A 35 -7.28 1.69 4.34
CA PHE A 35 -6.75 1.74 2.98
C PHE A 35 -6.51 3.18 2.46
N PRO A 36 -7.45 4.14 2.61
CA PRO A 36 -7.21 5.52 2.20
C PRO A 36 -6.09 6.20 3.00
N HIS A 37 -5.86 5.78 4.25
CA HIS A 37 -4.77 6.28 5.07
C HIS A 37 -3.42 5.81 4.53
N PHE A 38 -3.29 4.53 4.22
CA PHE A 38 -2.08 3.98 3.60
C PHE A 38 -1.76 4.66 2.27
N ILE A 39 -2.76 4.89 1.41
CA ILE A 39 -2.57 5.62 0.14
C ILE A 39 -1.95 6.98 0.40
N LYS A 40 -2.56 7.81 1.27
CA LYS A 40 -2.05 9.14 1.58
C LYS A 40 -0.64 9.12 2.17
N GLN A 41 -0.34 8.17 3.06
CA GLN A 41 1.01 8.03 3.61
C GLN A 41 2.03 7.68 2.52
N MET A 42 1.73 6.72 1.65
CA MET A 42 2.64 6.38 0.54
C MET A 42 2.84 7.54 -0.44
N GLU A 43 1.82 8.34 -0.74
CA GLU A 43 1.95 9.55 -1.56
C GLU A 43 2.88 10.60 -0.92
N LEU A 44 2.84 10.75 0.41
CA LEU A 44 3.77 11.62 1.15
C LEU A 44 5.20 11.07 1.15
N ILE A 45 5.37 9.75 1.23
CA ILE A 45 6.68 9.07 1.21
C ILE A 45 7.28 9.10 -0.21
N LEU A 46 6.45 9.06 -1.26
CA LEU A 46 6.87 9.36 -2.64
C LEU A 46 7.36 10.82 -2.76
N LEU A 47 6.61 11.76 -2.16
CA LEU A 47 6.98 13.17 -2.17
C LEU A 47 8.30 13.44 -1.42
N SER A 48 8.55 12.76 -0.30
CA SER A 48 9.83 12.88 0.42
C SER A 48 11.00 12.21 -0.31
N GLY A 49 10.71 11.25 -1.19
CA GLY A 49 11.69 10.48 -1.96
C GLY A 49 12.20 9.22 -1.25
N GLU A 50 11.70 8.93 -0.04
CA GLU A 50 12.00 7.69 0.69
C GLU A 50 11.49 6.47 -0.09
N LEU A 51 10.26 6.56 -0.64
CA LEU A 51 9.78 5.62 -1.63
C LEU A 51 10.17 6.17 -3.00
N ASN A 52 11.13 5.51 -3.64
CA ASN A 52 11.71 6.00 -4.89
C ASN A 52 11.30 5.10 -6.07
N PRO A 53 10.70 5.65 -7.15
CA PRO A 53 10.26 4.86 -8.30
C PRO A 53 11.37 4.07 -9.01
N ARG A 54 12.63 4.47 -8.80
CA ARG A 54 13.82 3.91 -9.48
C ARG A 54 14.59 2.91 -8.61
N HIS A 55 14.25 2.78 -7.34
CA HIS A 55 14.99 1.93 -6.42
C HIS A 55 14.03 1.03 -5.65
N ALA A 56 14.34 -0.27 -5.60
CA ALA A 56 13.64 -1.19 -4.73
C ALA A 56 13.98 -0.86 -3.28
N HIS A 57 12.97 -0.47 -2.52
CA HIS A 57 13.08 -0.14 -1.11
C HIS A 57 11.71 -0.35 -0.47
N ARG A 58 11.66 -1.32 0.45
CA ARG A 58 10.44 -1.66 1.16
C ARG A 58 10.26 -0.76 2.37
N VAL A 59 9.13 -0.08 2.43
CA VAL A 59 8.66 0.66 3.60
C VAL A 59 7.54 -0.11 4.29
N THR A 60 7.45 0.01 5.62
CA THR A 60 6.40 -0.61 6.42
C THR A 60 5.59 0.48 7.12
N LEU A 61 4.28 0.47 6.89
CA LEU A 61 3.32 1.42 7.46
C LEU A 61 2.39 0.69 8.41
N TYR A 62 1.89 1.42 9.40
CA TYR A 62 0.96 0.91 10.40
C TYR A 62 -0.26 1.81 10.47
N SER A 63 -1.45 1.20 10.46
CA SER A 63 -2.71 1.91 10.66
C SER A 63 -3.68 0.96 11.34
N ASN A 64 -4.20 1.35 12.51
CA ASN A 64 -5.01 0.48 13.37
C ASN A 64 -4.27 -0.86 13.65
N GLU A 65 -4.96 -1.99 13.50
CA GLU A 65 -4.41 -3.35 13.65
C GLU A 65 -3.86 -3.91 12.32
N LEU A 66 -3.55 -3.05 11.33
CA LEU A 66 -3.06 -3.47 10.02
C LEU A 66 -1.64 -2.98 9.78
N THR A 67 -0.85 -3.85 9.17
CA THR A 67 0.47 -3.56 8.62
C THR A 67 0.35 -3.49 7.10
N CYS A 68 0.96 -2.47 6.49
CA CYS A 68 1.09 -2.33 5.04
C CYS A 68 2.57 -2.29 4.66
N GLU A 69 3.02 -3.28 3.90
CA GLU A 69 4.33 -3.21 3.24
C GLU A 69 4.14 -2.63 1.83
N ALA A 70 4.99 -1.67 1.47
CA ALA A 70 4.98 -1.02 0.16
C ALA A 70 6.39 -0.96 -0.44
N ASP A 71 6.51 -1.24 -1.75
CA ASP A 71 7.77 -1.15 -2.49
C ASP A 71 7.50 -0.76 -3.95
N THR A 72 8.34 0.07 -4.55
CA THR A 72 8.25 0.40 -5.99
C THR A 72 8.85 -0.69 -6.87
N LEU A 73 9.73 -1.52 -6.31
CA LEU A 73 10.58 -2.49 -6.98
C LEU A 73 11.36 -1.90 -8.17
N GLY A 74 11.66 -0.59 -8.14
CA GLY A 74 12.30 0.10 -9.24
C GLY A 74 11.49 0.08 -10.54
N SER A 75 10.15 0.01 -10.45
CA SER A 75 9.28 -0.20 -11.61
C SER A 75 9.00 1.05 -12.45
N HIS A 76 9.44 2.23 -12.02
CA HIS A 76 9.21 3.53 -12.67
C HIS A 76 7.74 3.98 -12.80
N GLY A 77 6.77 3.23 -12.25
CA GLY A 77 5.35 3.59 -12.39
C GLY A 77 4.38 2.78 -11.55
N TYR A 78 4.87 1.91 -10.67
CA TYR A 78 4.02 1.11 -9.79
C TYR A 78 4.51 1.11 -8.35
N VAL A 79 3.56 0.96 -7.43
CA VAL A 79 3.82 0.62 -6.03
C VAL A 79 3.10 -0.69 -5.73
N TYR A 80 3.87 -1.68 -5.28
CA TYR A 80 3.39 -2.99 -4.88
C TYR A 80 3.11 -2.95 -3.39
N ILE A 81 1.91 -3.37 -2.99
CA ILE A 81 1.50 -3.36 -1.59
C ILE A 81 0.97 -4.72 -1.12
N ALA A 82 1.28 -5.04 0.13
CA ALA A 82 0.67 -6.12 0.89
C ALA A 82 0.14 -5.55 2.21
N ILE A 83 -1.15 -5.78 2.49
CA ILE A 83 -1.81 -5.36 3.73
C ILE A 83 -2.29 -6.61 4.46
N TYR A 84 -1.97 -6.71 5.74
CA TYR A 84 -2.32 -7.85 6.58
C TYR A 84 -2.46 -7.44 8.05
N PRO A 85 -3.18 -8.23 8.87
CA PRO A 85 -3.25 -8.01 10.31
C PRO A 85 -1.86 -7.97 10.95
N THR A 86 -1.63 -6.95 11.77
CA THR A 86 -0.39 -6.80 12.54
C THR A 86 -0.28 -7.94 13.54
N GLN A 87 0.79 -8.73 13.47
CA GLN A 87 1.08 -9.74 14.50
C GLN A 87 1.61 -9.01 15.74
N ARG A 88 0.89 -9.15 16.86
CA ARG A 88 1.31 -8.66 18.17
C ARG A 88 2.22 -9.65 18.88
#